data_AF-A0A963S7C7-F1
#
_entry.id   AF-A0A963S7C7-F1
#
_cell.length_a   1.000
_cell.length_b   1.000
_cell.length_c   1.000
_cell.angle_alpha   90.00
_cell.angle_beta   90.00
_cell.angle_gamma   90.00
#
_symmetry.space_group_name_H-M   'P 1'
#
loop_
_entity.id
_entity.type
_entity.pdbx_description
1 polymer ?
#
loop_
_entity_poly.entity_id
_entity_poly.type
_entity_poly.pdbx_seq_one_letter_code
_entity_poly.pdbx_strand_id
1 'polypeptide(L)' 'MSERESMPYDVVIIGGGPAGLATAIRLKQVNADLSVCILEKGSEIGAHILSGAVVDPK' A
#
# COMPACT_ATOMS: atom_id res chain seq x y z
N MET A 1 -22.38 -9.90 18.90
CA MET A 1 -21.58 -9.29 17.81
C MET A 1 -21.14 -10.44 16.92
N SER A 2 -21.39 -10.38 15.61
CA SER A 2 -20.83 -11.40 14.72
C SER A 2 -19.31 -11.30 14.75
N GLU A 3 -18.64 -12.45 14.65
CA GLU A 3 -17.18 -12.49 14.46
C GLU A 3 -16.83 -11.77 13.15
N ARG A 4 -15.76 -10.96 13.15
CA ARG A 4 -15.26 -10.34 11.92
C ARG A 4 -14.35 -11.34 11.22
N GLU A 5 -14.53 -11.52 9.92
CA GLU A 5 -13.59 -12.29 9.10
C GLU A 5 -12.19 -11.64 9.15
N SER A 6 -11.16 -12.48 9.11
CA SER A 6 -9.76 -12.05 9.14
C SER A 6 -8.95 -12.79 8.10
N MET A 7 -7.94 -12.12 7.54
CA MET A 7 -7.00 -12.67 6.58
C MET A 7 -5.57 -12.35 7.03
N PRO A 8 -4.69 -13.35 7.20
CA PRO A 8 -3.30 -13.10 7.61
C PRO A 8 -2.46 -12.55 6.45
N TYR A 9 -1.58 -11.59 6.76
CA TYR A 9 -0.55 -11.05 5.88
C TYR A 9 0.71 -10.81 6.71
N ASP A 10 1.89 -10.91 6.09
CA ASP A 10 3.17 -10.57 6.76
C ASP A 10 3.27 -9.07 7.02
N VAL A 11 2.76 -8.26 6.07
CA VAL A 11 2.73 -6.79 6.18
C VAL A 11 1.41 -6.23 5.64
N VAL A 12 0.79 -5.35 6.42
CA VAL A 12 -0.36 -4.55 5.98
C VAL A 12 0.03 -3.08 5.95
N ILE A 13 -0.17 -2.44 4.81
CA ILE A 13 0.11 -1.02 4.57
C ILE A 13 -1.22 -0.28 4.43
N ILE A 14 -1.43 0.76 5.24
CA ILE A 14 -2.64 1.59 5.18
C ILE A 14 -2.33 2.84 4.35
N GLY A 15 -2.98 2.97 3.20
CA GLY A 15 -2.81 4.06 2.24
C GLY A 15 -2.02 3.66 1.00
N GLY A 16 -2.65 3.77 -0.18
CA GLY A 16 -2.09 3.51 -1.50
C GLY A 16 -1.45 4.73 -2.15
N GLY A 17 -0.85 5.63 -1.36
CA GLY A 17 -0.10 6.80 -1.84
C GLY A 17 1.35 6.45 -2.23
N PRO A 18 2.16 7.45 -2.64
CA PRO A 18 3.55 7.22 -3.06
C PRO A 18 4.39 6.49 -2.01
N ALA A 19 4.26 6.85 -0.73
CA ALA A 19 4.99 6.18 0.35
C ALA A 19 4.57 4.73 0.56
N GLY A 20 3.26 4.43 0.55
CA GLY A 20 2.74 3.08 0.73
C GLY A 20 3.12 2.16 -0.42
N LEU A 21 2.97 2.65 -1.65
CA LEU A 21 3.36 1.92 -2.86
C LEU A 21 4.88 1.69 -2.92
N ALA A 22 5.70 2.72 -2.65
CA ALA A 22 7.15 2.57 -2.61
C ALA A 22 7.60 1.55 -1.55
N THR A 23 6.95 1.55 -0.39
CA THR A 23 7.20 0.56 0.68
C THR A 23 6.86 -0.84 0.21
N ALA A 24 5.68 -1.05 -0.38
CA ALA A 24 5.27 -2.36 -0.89
C ALA A 24 6.21 -2.89 -1.98
N ILE A 25 6.57 -2.03 -2.94
CA ILE A 25 7.54 -2.34 -4.00
C ILE A 25 8.88 -2.75 -3.38
N ARG A 26 9.39 -1.97 -2.42
CA ARG A 26 10.70 -2.26 -1.81
C ARG A 26 10.68 -3.55 -1.01
N LEU A 27 9.61 -3.84 -0.27
CA LEU A 27 9.44 -5.10 0.45
C LEU A 27 9.46 -6.30 -0.50
N LYS A 28 8.72 -6.23 -1.61
CA LYS A 28 8.70 -7.31 -2.62
C LYS A 28 10.02 -7.47 -3.36
N GLN A 29 10.80 -6.40 -3.55
CA GLN A 29 12.16 -6.49 -4.09
C GLN A 29 13.15 -7.17 -3.14
N VAL A 30 13.00 -6.93 -1.83
CA VAL A 30 13.87 -7.54 -0.80
C VAL A 30 13.50 -9.01 -0.56
N ASN A 31 12.20 -9.31 -0.54
CA ASN A 31 11.69 -10.66 -0.41
C ASN A 31 10.37 -10.81 -1.18
N ALA A 32 10.41 -11.55 -2.29
CA ALA A 32 9.26 -11.76 -3.15
C ALA A 32 8.16 -12.61 -2.49
N ASP A 33 8.51 -13.43 -1.50
CA ASP A 33 7.61 -14.36 -0.82
C ASP A 33 6.75 -13.69 0.26
N LEU A 34 7.10 -12.47 0.71
CA LEU A 34 6.30 -11.72 1.68
C LEU A 34 4.88 -11.45 1.16
N SER A 35 3.87 -11.88 1.90
CA SER A 35 2.48 -11.47 1.64
C SER A 35 2.28 -10.03 2.12
N VAL A 36 2.01 -9.12 1.18
CA VAL A 36 1.84 -7.68 1.45
C VAL A 36 0.44 -7.24 1.01
N CYS A 37 -0.34 -6.67 1.93
CA CYS A 37 -1.63 -6.08 1.65
C CYS A 37 -1.53 -4.55 1.68
N ILE A 38 -2.11 -3.87 0.69
CA ILE A 38 -2.28 -2.41 0.69
C ILE A 38 -3.78 -2.12 0.78
N LEU A 39 -4.17 -1.36 1.79
CA LEU A 39 -5.55 -0.91 1.97
C LEU A 39 -5.66 0.57 1.60
N GLU A 40 -6.39 0.87 0.53
CA GLU A 40 -6.67 2.23 0.07
C GLU A 40 -8.17 2.53 0.17
N LYS A 41 -8.52 3.74 0.58
CA LYS A 41 -9.91 4.21 0.68
C LYS A 41 -10.52 4.51 -0.70
N GLY A 42 -9.69 4.92 -1.66
CA GLY A 42 -10.08 5.19 -3.04
C GLY A 42 -10.73 3.99 -3.71
N SER A 43 -11.66 4.25 -4.64
CA SER A 43 -12.20 3.23 -5.54
C SER A 43 -11.13 2.58 -6.42
N GLU A 44 -10.01 3.29 -6.58
CA GLU A 44 -8.81 2.86 -7.28
C GLU A 44 -7.58 3.51 -6.63
N ILE A 45 -6.41 2.92 -6.87
CA ILE A 45 -5.14 3.52 -6.44
C ILE A 45 -4.98 4.88 -7.12
N GLY A 46 -4.73 5.92 -6.33
CA GLY A 46 -4.55 7.27 -6.86
C GLY A 46 -5.80 8.15 -6.85
N ALA A 47 -7.01 7.60 -6.67
CA ALA A 47 -8.26 8.38 -6.69
C ALA A 47 -8.31 9.55 -5.69
N HIS A 48 -7.56 9.45 -4.59
CA HIS A 48 -7.45 10.49 -3.56
C HIS A 48 -6.09 11.18 -3.52
N ILE A 49 -5.19 10.92 -4.47
CA ILE A 49 -3.89 11.61 -4.52
C ILE A 49 -4.11 12.99 -5.16
N LEU A 50 -3.82 14.03 -4.39
CA LEU A 50 -3.75 15.41 -4.87
C LEU A 50 -2.35 15.95 -4.60
N SER A 51 -1.67 16.45 -5.64
CA SER A 51 -0.33 17.00 -5.53
C SER A 51 -0.06 18.01 -6.64
N GLY A 52 0.81 18.99 -6.37
CA GLY A 52 1.42 19.83 -7.41
C GLY A 52 2.49 19.09 -8.24
N ALA A 53 2.82 17.85 -7.87
CA ALA A 53 3.67 16.91 -8.62
C ALA A 53 5.07 17.44 -9.00
N VAL A 54 5.66 18.31 -8.18
CA VAL A 54 7.09 18.65 -8.27
C VAL A 54 7.87 17.57 -7.53
N VAL A 55 8.65 16.78 -8.26
CA VAL A 55 9.36 15.59 -7.74
C VAL A 55 10.86 15.74 -8.00
N ASP A 56 11.69 15.41 -7.00
CA ASP A 56 13.16 15.25 -7.14
C ASP A 56 13.48 13.77 -7.41
N PRO A 57 13.85 13.37 -8.63
CA PRO A 57 13.92 11.96 -9.06
C PRO A 57 15.22 11.22 -8.67
N LYS A 58 15.87 11.62 -7.57
CA LYS A 58 17.11 10.98 -7.10
C LYS A 58 16.90 9.57 -6.55
#